data_AF-A0A3N9NQC5-F1
#
_entry.id   AF-A0A3N9NQC5-F1
#
_cell.length_a   1.000
_cell.length_b   1.000
_cell.length_c   1.000
_cell.angle_alpha   90.00
_cell.angle_beta   90.00
_cell.angle_gamma   90.00
#
_symmetry.space_group_name_H-M   'P 1'
#
loop_
_entity.id
_entity.type
_entity.pdbx_description
1 polymer ?
#
loop_
_entity_poly.entity_id
_entity_poly.type
_entity_poly.pdbx_seq_one_letter_code
_entity_poly.pdbx_strand_id
1 'polypeptide(L)'
;MKTRMTSLLIFLLLVFMVTQCTKNPTESEPVMELLDDESFTEIIALANEIEQLDELGLTDDSPDGMPNRLRMALVKLDEMLNRVRVVVMASEIDDAIMLYQEARAAQQRAIHTSHEGDYRRAFGFIRESHFLAQEAVRIVKGEMTSEEIKGAVLQRLVEKKEGVQGLLDEVSALLEGHEYDYAQRLYERAVLHLELAEEALSANELRRGYFHLTKAEEFAQRALRILNQIE
;
A
#
# COMPACT_ATOMS: atom_id res chain seq x y z
N MET A 1 -16.32 74.86 12.59
CA MET A 1 -15.39 74.41 11.53
C MET A 1 -14.63 73.14 11.96
N LYS A 2 -15.32 72.01 12.17
CA LYS A 2 -14.72 70.75 12.68
C LYS A 2 -15.39 69.48 12.08
N THR A 3 -15.76 69.52 10.80
CA THR A 3 -16.44 68.37 10.14
C THR A 3 -15.81 67.97 8.80
N ARG A 4 -14.65 68.54 8.42
CA ARG A 4 -13.98 68.21 7.14
C ARG A 4 -12.75 67.31 7.27
N MET A 5 -12.29 66.98 8.48
CA MET A 5 -11.13 66.08 8.67
C MET A 5 -11.49 64.60 8.84
N THR A 6 -12.73 64.27 9.21
CA THR A 6 -13.16 62.87 9.41
C THR A 6 -13.53 62.15 8.12
N SER A 7 -13.99 62.85 7.08
CA SER A 7 -14.32 62.23 5.79
C SER A 7 -13.11 61.83 4.95
N LEU A 8 -11.95 62.49 5.13
CA LEU A 8 -10.73 62.14 4.39
C LEU A 8 -10.10 60.84 4.94
N LEU A 9 -10.21 60.61 6.25
CA LEU A 9 -9.66 59.42 6.90
C LEU A 9 -10.43 58.14 6.52
N ILE A 10 -11.76 58.23 6.36
CA ILE A 10 -12.60 57.10 5.96
C ILE A 10 -12.39 56.76 4.47
N PHE A 11 -12.13 57.75 3.62
CA PHE A 11 -11.85 57.52 2.20
C PHE A 11 -10.46 56.89 1.98
N LEU A 12 -9.45 57.25 2.77
CA LEU A 12 -8.12 56.63 2.73
C LEU A 12 -8.12 55.17 3.22
N LEU A 13 -8.98 54.82 4.18
CA LEU A 13 -9.14 53.44 4.67
C LEU A 13 -9.84 52.53 3.64
N LEU A 14 -10.78 53.06 2.85
CA LEU A 14 -11.45 52.30 1.78
C LEU A 14 -10.55 52.08 0.55
N VAL A 15 -9.68 53.04 0.20
CA VAL A 15 -8.70 52.85 -0.88
C VAL A 15 -7.65 51.81 -0.52
N PHE A 16 -7.28 51.68 0.76
CA PHE A 16 -6.35 50.63 1.22
C PHE A 16 -6.96 49.23 1.22
N MET A 17 -8.29 49.09 1.38
CA MET A 17 -8.96 47.80 1.28
C MET A 17 -9.21 47.34 -0.17
N VAL A 18 -9.29 48.27 -1.13
CA VAL A 18 -9.50 47.90 -2.55
C VAL A 18 -8.18 47.71 -3.33
N THR A 19 -7.04 48.19 -2.81
CA THR A 19 -5.72 48.02 -3.45
C THR A 19 -4.89 46.83 -2.93
N GLN A 20 -5.41 46.00 -2.03
CA GLN A 20 -4.80 44.68 -1.74
C GLN A 20 -5.28 43.56 -2.67
N CYS A 21 -6.14 43.87 -3.64
CA CYS A 21 -6.40 43.01 -4.80
C CYS A 21 -5.50 43.41 -5.98
N THR A 22 -4.18 43.28 -5.84
CA THR A 22 -3.22 43.06 -6.96
C THR A 22 -1.81 42.79 -6.42
N LYS A 23 -1.63 41.59 -5.87
CA LYS A 23 -0.35 40.88 -5.92
C LYS A 23 -0.60 39.46 -6.41
N ASN A 24 -0.74 39.30 -7.71
CA ASN A 24 0.02 38.25 -8.39
C ASN A 24 1.39 38.89 -8.64
N PRO A 25 2.49 38.33 -8.12
CA PRO A 25 2.88 36.97 -8.44
C PRO A 25 3.42 36.19 -7.23
N THR A 26 2.93 34.99 -7.05
CA THR A 26 3.86 33.87 -7.00
C THR A 26 3.27 32.94 -8.02
N GLU A 27 3.98 32.71 -9.12
CA GLU A 27 3.86 31.44 -9.82
C GLU A 27 3.86 30.42 -8.69
N SER A 28 2.69 29.84 -8.37
CA SER A 28 2.70 28.59 -7.66
C SER A 28 3.68 27.76 -8.45
N GLU A 29 4.82 27.40 -7.86
CA GLU A 29 5.66 26.36 -8.42
C GLU A 29 4.68 25.31 -8.93
N PRO A 30 4.66 25.04 -10.25
CA PRO A 30 3.65 24.15 -10.78
C PRO A 30 3.74 22.90 -9.92
N VAL A 31 2.61 22.40 -9.42
CA VAL A 31 2.52 21.20 -8.57
C VAL A 31 3.36 20.02 -9.12
N MET A 32 3.73 20.07 -10.41
CA MET A 32 4.78 19.27 -11.05
C MET A 32 6.16 19.26 -10.35
N GLU A 33 6.58 20.29 -9.61
CA GLU A 33 7.88 20.32 -8.91
C GLU A 33 7.88 19.46 -7.63
N LEU A 34 6.69 19.11 -7.10
CA LEU A 34 6.49 18.10 -6.03
C LEU A 34 6.39 16.66 -6.56
N LEU A 35 6.41 16.48 -7.88
CA LEU A 35 6.37 15.18 -8.56
C LEU A 35 7.73 14.87 -9.19
N ASP A 36 8.82 15.24 -8.52
CA ASP A 36 10.15 14.88 -8.98
C ASP A 36 10.41 13.37 -8.83
N ASP A 37 11.34 12.86 -9.62
CA ASP A 37 11.72 11.44 -9.61
C ASP A 37 12.28 11.01 -8.23
N GLU A 38 12.75 11.95 -7.42
CA GLU A 38 13.27 11.71 -6.06
C GLU A 38 12.15 11.25 -5.12
N SER A 39 11.01 11.93 -5.12
CA SER A 39 9.84 11.57 -4.31
C SER A 39 9.34 10.14 -4.59
N PHE A 40 9.34 9.72 -5.85
CA PHE A 40 8.99 8.35 -6.24
C PHE A 40 10.07 7.33 -5.86
N THR A 41 11.34 7.71 -6.00
CA THR A 41 12.48 6.85 -5.64
C THR A 41 12.46 6.52 -4.16
N GLU A 42 12.15 7.49 -3.29
CA GLU A 42 12.06 7.26 -1.85
C GLU A 42 10.87 6.37 -1.47
N ILE A 43 9.72 6.51 -2.14
CA ILE A 43 8.58 5.59 -1.96
C ILE A 43 8.98 4.15 -2.33
N ILE A 44 9.70 3.96 -3.44
CA ILE A 44 10.18 2.64 -3.89
C ILE A 44 11.23 2.08 -2.93
N ALA A 45 12.10 2.92 -2.36
CA ALA A 45 13.09 2.49 -1.39
C ALA A 45 12.42 1.95 -0.11
N LEU A 46 11.46 2.69 0.46
CA LEU A 46 10.70 2.26 1.64
C LEU A 46 9.91 0.98 1.39
N ALA A 47 9.28 0.89 0.22
CA ALA A 47 8.61 -0.31 -0.27
C ALA A 47 9.51 -1.57 -0.20
N ASN A 48 10.70 -1.47 -0.79
CA ASN A 48 11.68 -2.57 -0.80
C ASN A 48 12.16 -2.95 0.61
N GLU A 49 12.37 -1.96 1.49
CA GLU A 49 12.76 -2.20 2.87
C GLU A 49 11.67 -2.94 3.67
N ILE A 50 10.39 -2.63 3.43
CA ILE A 50 9.26 -3.34 4.03
C ILE A 50 9.23 -4.80 3.56
N GLU A 51 9.44 -5.06 2.27
CA GLU A 51 9.48 -6.42 1.72
C GLU A 51 10.64 -7.24 2.31
N GLN A 52 11.81 -6.63 2.49
CA GLN A 52 12.96 -7.29 3.12
C GLN A 52 12.69 -7.68 4.58
N LEU A 53 12.01 -6.81 5.35
CA LEU A 53 11.66 -7.10 6.74
C LEU A 53 10.71 -8.32 6.85
N ASP A 54 9.77 -8.43 5.93
CA ASP A 54 8.87 -9.59 5.85
C ASP A 54 9.60 -10.86 5.42
N GLU A 55 10.53 -10.78 4.45
CA GLU A 55 11.30 -11.93 3.97
C GLU A 55 12.23 -12.48 5.05
N LEU A 56 12.92 -11.61 5.81
CA LEU A 56 13.67 -12.03 6.99
C LEU A 56 12.78 -12.81 7.95
N GLY A 57 11.48 -12.47 8.02
CA GLY A 57 10.45 -13.12 8.85
C GLY A 57 10.37 -14.62 8.66
N LEU A 58 10.76 -15.12 7.48
CA LEU A 58 10.69 -16.53 7.13
C LEU A 58 11.87 -17.35 7.65
N THR A 59 12.99 -16.72 7.98
CA THR A 59 14.26 -17.42 8.29
C THR A 59 14.77 -17.19 9.71
N ASP A 60 14.17 -16.26 10.46
CA ASP A 60 14.60 -15.91 11.81
C ASP A 60 13.63 -16.44 12.87
N ASP A 61 14.15 -17.29 13.75
CA ASP A 61 13.45 -17.99 14.82
C ASP A 61 13.57 -17.30 16.19
N SER A 62 14.13 -16.10 16.23
CA SER A 62 14.27 -15.37 17.49
C SER A 62 12.89 -14.95 18.05
N PRO A 63 12.63 -15.15 19.36
CA PRO A 63 11.34 -14.82 19.98
C PRO A 63 10.93 -13.35 19.82
N ASP A 64 11.91 -12.45 19.82
CA ASP A 64 11.72 -11.00 19.68
C ASP A 64 11.90 -10.50 18.24
N GLY A 65 12.27 -11.37 17.30
CA GLY A 65 12.56 -10.99 15.92
C GLY A 65 11.32 -10.48 15.20
N MET A 66 10.22 -11.25 15.27
CA MET A 66 8.99 -10.92 14.55
C MET A 66 8.30 -9.62 15.04
N PRO A 67 8.12 -9.40 16.36
CA PRO A 67 7.53 -8.14 16.86
C PRO A 67 8.35 -6.91 16.50
N ASN A 68 9.68 -6.99 16.60
CA ASN A 68 10.56 -5.86 16.28
C ASN A 68 10.51 -5.49 14.80
N ARG A 69 10.55 -6.50 13.91
CA ARG A 69 10.45 -6.28 12.47
C ARG A 69 9.09 -5.74 12.07
N LEU A 70 8.01 -6.24 12.67
CA LEU A 70 6.68 -5.72 12.43
C LEU A 70 6.58 -4.24 12.82
N ARG A 71 7.14 -3.86 13.98
CA ARG A 71 7.22 -2.46 14.40
C ARG A 71 8.00 -1.60 13.40
N MET A 72 9.16 -2.08 12.93
CA MET A 72 9.95 -1.38 11.92
C MET A 72 9.17 -1.23 10.60
N ALA A 73 8.50 -2.29 10.16
CA ALA A 73 7.69 -2.29 8.95
C ALA A 73 6.52 -1.30 9.06
N LEU A 74 5.83 -1.23 10.20
CA LEU A 74 4.76 -0.27 10.43
C LEU A 74 5.24 1.19 10.41
N VAL A 75 6.41 1.48 10.98
CA VAL A 75 7.01 2.82 10.94
C VAL A 75 7.36 3.22 9.51
N LYS A 76 8.01 2.33 8.76
CA LYS A 76 8.36 2.56 7.35
C LYS A 76 7.12 2.70 6.47
N LEU A 77 6.09 1.89 6.73
CA LEU A 77 4.81 1.97 6.05
C LEU A 77 4.14 3.32 6.30
N ASP A 78 4.17 3.82 7.54
CA ASP A 78 3.62 5.14 7.83
C ASP A 78 4.35 6.26 7.10
N GLU A 79 5.69 6.21 7.09
CA GLU A 79 6.52 7.16 6.34
C GLU A 79 6.17 7.13 4.84
N MET A 80 6.11 5.93 4.26
CA MET A 80 5.76 5.74 2.85
C MET A 80 4.36 6.30 2.55
N LEU A 81 3.36 5.98 3.37
CA LEU A 81 1.99 6.48 3.19
C LEU A 81 1.87 7.98 3.41
N ASN A 82 2.74 8.60 4.22
CA ASN A 82 2.79 10.05 4.36
C ASN A 82 3.29 10.72 3.07
N ARG A 83 4.29 10.12 2.40
CA ARG A 83 4.80 10.58 1.10
C ARG A 83 3.78 10.38 -0.02
N VAL A 84 3.20 9.19 -0.11
CA VAL A 84 2.14 8.88 -1.08
C VAL A 84 0.96 9.84 -0.94
N ARG A 85 0.59 10.23 0.29
CA ARG A 85 -0.47 11.22 0.54
C ARG A 85 -0.22 12.53 -0.20
N VAL A 86 1.00 13.04 -0.16
CA VAL A 86 1.34 14.33 -0.76
C VAL A 86 1.12 14.24 -2.27
N VAL A 87 1.70 13.22 -2.90
CA VAL A 87 1.61 12.98 -4.35
C VAL A 87 0.17 12.76 -4.80
N VAL A 88 -0.59 11.91 -4.08
CA VAL A 88 -1.97 11.56 -4.44
C VAL A 88 -2.94 12.72 -4.24
N MET A 89 -2.83 13.45 -3.14
CA MET A 89 -3.74 14.57 -2.89
C MET A 89 -3.47 15.75 -3.83
N ALA A 90 -2.22 15.93 -4.25
CA ALA A 90 -1.83 16.95 -5.20
C ALA A 90 -2.29 16.65 -6.64
N SER A 91 -2.51 15.38 -6.99
CA SER A 91 -2.95 15.01 -8.35
C SER A 91 -4.43 15.25 -8.61
N GLU A 92 -5.25 15.36 -7.57
CA GLU A 92 -6.71 15.47 -7.65
C GLU A 92 -7.38 14.31 -8.43
N ILE A 93 -6.71 13.16 -8.56
CA ILE A 93 -7.27 11.97 -9.23
C ILE A 93 -8.04 11.12 -8.22
N ASP A 94 -9.37 11.11 -8.33
CA ASP A 94 -10.29 10.41 -7.41
C ASP A 94 -9.93 8.93 -7.18
N ASP A 95 -9.59 8.19 -8.24
CA ASP A 95 -9.20 6.78 -8.14
C ASP A 95 -7.92 6.58 -7.32
N ALA A 96 -6.93 7.48 -7.45
CA ALA A 96 -5.71 7.42 -6.66
C ALA A 96 -5.99 7.76 -5.19
N ILE A 97 -6.85 8.75 -4.94
CA ILE A 97 -7.28 9.15 -3.60
C ILE A 97 -8.01 7.98 -2.91
N MET A 98 -8.91 7.30 -3.61
CA MET A 98 -9.61 6.13 -3.10
C MET A 98 -8.63 5.01 -2.72
N LEU A 99 -7.66 4.68 -3.58
CA LEU A 99 -6.65 3.66 -3.26
C LEU A 99 -5.78 4.01 -2.08
N TYR A 100 -5.43 5.29 -1.94
CA TYR A 100 -4.71 5.77 -0.78
C TYR A 100 -5.51 5.56 0.52
N GLN A 101 -6.82 5.80 0.49
CA GLN A 101 -7.69 5.56 1.64
C GLN A 101 -7.80 4.07 1.97
N GLU A 102 -7.91 3.21 0.94
CA GLU A 102 -7.87 1.75 1.13
C GLU A 102 -6.53 1.29 1.72
N ALA A 103 -5.41 1.84 1.25
CA ALA A 103 -4.08 1.56 1.79
C ALA A 103 -3.99 1.93 3.28
N ARG A 104 -4.54 3.09 3.67
CA ARG A 104 -4.62 3.49 5.09
C ARG A 104 -5.51 2.57 5.90
N ALA A 105 -6.64 2.11 5.36
CA ALA A 105 -7.49 1.14 6.03
C ALA A 105 -6.75 -0.19 6.27
N ALA A 106 -5.95 -0.65 5.31
CA ALA A 106 -5.10 -1.83 5.45
C ALA A 106 -4.02 -1.63 6.53
N GLN A 107 -3.38 -0.46 6.60
CA GLN A 107 -2.45 -0.13 7.68
C GLN A 107 -3.13 -0.20 9.06
N GLN A 108 -4.35 0.33 9.19
CA GLN A 108 -5.10 0.27 10.45
C GLN A 108 -5.43 -1.17 10.85
N ARG A 109 -5.81 -2.03 9.89
CA ARG A 109 -5.97 -3.48 10.13
C ARG A 109 -4.66 -4.12 10.60
N ALA A 110 -3.53 -3.77 9.98
CA ALA A 110 -2.22 -4.27 10.40
C ALA A 110 -1.88 -3.89 11.84
N ILE A 111 -2.10 -2.62 12.22
CA ILE A 111 -1.88 -2.13 13.59
C ILE A 111 -2.78 -2.87 14.59
N HIS A 112 -4.06 -3.01 14.27
CA HIS A 112 -5.01 -3.71 15.15
C HIS A 112 -4.61 -5.17 15.35
N THR A 113 -4.36 -5.89 14.25
CA THR A 113 -3.97 -7.31 14.25
C THR A 113 -2.63 -7.53 14.96
N SER A 114 -1.70 -6.58 14.84
CA SER A 114 -0.42 -6.56 15.58
C SER A 114 -0.64 -6.50 17.10
N HIS A 115 -1.56 -5.66 17.57
CA HIS A 115 -1.88 -5.57 19.00
C HIS A 115 -2.53 -6.84 19.55
N GLU A 116 -3.22 -7.61 18.70
CA GLU A 116 -3.78 -8.92 19.04
C GLU A 116 -2.74 -10.05 19.04
N GLY A 117 -1.51 -9.77 18.60
CA GLY A 117 -0.40 -10.72 18.56
C GLY A 117 -0.36 -11.59 17.29
N ASP A 118 -1.24 -11.37 16.31
CA ASP A 118 -1.22 -12.08 15.04
C ASP A 118 -0.28 -11.36 14.04
N TYR A 119 1.02 -11.53 14.26
CA TYR A 119 2.03 -10.83 13.49
C TYR A 119 2.08 -11.26 12.01
N ARG A 120 1.76 -12.52 11.70
CA ARG A 120 1.77 -13.02 10.32
C ARG A 120 0.68 -12.33 9.50
N ARG A 121 -0.54 -12.27 10.04
CA ARG A 121 -1.65 -11.57 9.41
C ARG A 121 -1.44 -10.07 9.35
N ALA A 122 -0.82 -9.47 10.38
CA ALA A 122 -0.41 -8.07 10.34
C ALA A 122 0.54 -7.77 9.17
N PHE A 123 1.53 -8.63 8.90
CA PHE A 123 2.37 -8.52 7.70
C PHE A 123 1.59 -8.67 6.41
N GLY A 124 0.60 -9.56 6.35
CA GLY A 124 -0.34 -9.66 5.23
C GLY A 124 -1.00 -8.32 4.89
N PHE A 125 -1.50 -7.61 5.92
CA PHE A 125 -2.09 -6.28 5.77
C PHE A 125 -1.08 -5.17 5.47
N ILE A 126 0.16 -5.26 5.95
CA ILE A 126 1.23 -4.32 5.57
C ILE A 126 1.51 -4.43 4.07
N ARG A 127 1.62 -5.64 3.52
CA ARG A 127 1.87 -5.85 2.09
C ARG A 127 0.68 -5.38 1.25
N GLU A 128 -0.53 -5.58 1.75
CA GLU A 128 -1.76 -5.06 1.12
C GLU A 128 -1.75 -3.53 1.06
N SER A 129 -1.45 -2.87 2.18
CA SER A 129 -1.34 -1.42 2.28
C SER A 129 -0.29 -0.86 1.33
N HIS A 130 0.87 -1.51 1.31
CA HIS A 130 1.98 -1.18 0.42
C HIS A 130 1.58 -1.29 -1.06
N PHE A 131 0.96 -2.39 -1.46
CA PHE A 131 0.49 -2.62 -2.83
C PHE A 131 -0.52 -1.55 -3.28
N LEU A 132 -1.53 -1.26 -2.45
CA LEU A 132 -2.55 -0.25 -2.76
C LEU A 132 -1.95 1.15 -2.90
N ALA A 133 -0.97 1.49 -2.05
CA ALA A 133 -0.26 2.76 -2.13
C ALA A 133 0.58 2.88 -3.41
N GLN A 134 1.25 1.81 -3.84
CA GLN A 134 1.97 1.78 -5.11
C GLN A 134 1.02 1.92 -6.30
N GLU A 135 -0.13 1.25 -6.29
CA GLU A 135 -1.14 1.40 -7.35
C GLU A 135 -1.66 2.84 -7.44
N ALA A 136 -1.88 3.51 -6.29
CA ALA A 136 -2.26 4.93 -6.27
C ALA A 136 -1.20 5.81 -6.96
N VAL A 137 0.08 5.55 -6.67
CA VAL A 137 1.22 6.24 -7.30
C VAL A 137 1.28 5.98 -8.81
N ARG A 138 1.08 4.75 -9.25
CA ARG A 138 1.09 4.38 -10.69
C ARG A 138 -0.02 5.07 -11.47
N ILE A 139 -1.20 5.22 -10.86
CA ILE A 139 -2.29 6.02 -11.44
C ILE A 139 -1.87 7.49 -11.58
N VAL A 140 -1.26 8.08 -10.54
CA VAL A 140 -0.79 9.48 -10.58
C VAL A 140 0.23 9.69 -11.70
N LYS A 141 1.13 8.72 -11.92
CA LYS A 141 2.12 8.76 -13.00
C LYS A 141 1.53 8.52 -14.40
N GLY A 142 0.25 8.17 -14.50
CA GLY A 142 -0.40 7.81 -15.77
C GLY A 142 0.11 6.48 -16.35
N GLU A 143 0.74 5.63 -15.55
CA GLU A 143 1.24 4.32 -15.98
C GLU A 143 0.10 3.31 -16.19
N MET A 144 -1.02 3.50 -15.48
CA MET A 144 -2.21 2.66 -15.55
C MET A 144 -3.46 3.47 -15.21
N THR A 145 -4.59 3.12 -15.82
CA THR A 145 -5.92 3.63 -15.48
C THR A 145 -6.66 2.68 -14.52
N SER A 146 -7.64 3.20 -13.77
CA SER A 146 -8.47 2.41 -12.85
C SER A 146 -9.26 1.31 -13.58
N GLU A 147 -9.70 1.58 -14.82
CA GLU A 147 -10.41 0.60 -15.65
C GLU A 147 -9.49 -0.53 -16.14
N GLU A 148 -8.24 -0.25 -16.50
CA GLU A 148 -7.27 -1.29 -16.84
C GLU A 148 -7.00 -2.22 -15.65
N ILE A 149 -6.91 -1.65 -14.45
CA ILE A 149 -6.74 -2.44 -13.22
C ILE A 149 -7.97 -3.30 -12.97
N LYS A 150 -9.19 -2.75 -13.03
CA LYS A 150 -10.45 -3.50 -12.82
C LYS A 150 -10.65 -4.61 -13.84
N GLY A 151 -10.41 -4.34 -15.13
CA GLY A 151 -10.52 -5.31 -16.20
C GLY A 151 -9.55 -6.48 -16.04
N ALA A 152 -8.28 -6.18 -15.73
CA ALA A 152 -7.26 -7.20 -15.48
C ALA A 152 -7.55 -8.04 -14.24
N VAL A 153 -8.08 -7.43 -13.18
CA VAL A 153 -8.48 -8.11 -11.93
C VAL A 153 -9.62 -9.09 -12.21
N LEU A 154 -10.72 -8.64 -12.82
CA LEU A 154 -11.90 -9.49 -13.05
C LEU A 154 -11.59 -10.70 -13.93
N GLN A 155 -10.83 -10.51 -15.03
CA GLN A 155 -10.51 -11.59 -15.94
C GLN A 155 -9.62 -12.67 -15.29
N ARG A 156 -8.74 -12.29 -14.37
CA ARG A 156 -7.74 -13.20 -13.78
C ARG A 156 -8.17 -13.83 -12.47
N LEU A 157 -9.21 -13.31 -11.80
CA LEU A 157 -9.59 -13.75 -10.45
C LEU A 157 -10.06 -15.21 -10.39
N VAL A 158 -10.89 -15.64 -11.36
CA VAL A 158 -11.48 -16.99 -11.34
C VAL A 158 -10.44 -18.06 -11.60
N GLU A 159 -9.70 -17.93 -12.71
CA GLU A 159 -8.65 -18.88 -13.10
C GLU A 159 -7.55 -19.00 -12.03
N LYS A 160 -7.20 -17.87 -11.40
CA LYS A 160 -6.14 -17.82 -10.39
C LYS A 160 -6.57 -18.43 -9.07
N LYS A 161 -7.85 -18.37 -8.68
CA LYS A 161 -8.32 -19.05 -7.46
C LYS A 161 -8.17 -20.56 -7.57
N GLU A 162 -8.64 -21.15 -8.66
CA GLU A 162 -8.55 -22.60 -8.89
C GLU A 162 -7.09 -23.06 -9.01
N GLY A 163 -6.27 -22.29 -9.74
CA GLY A 163 -4.84 -22.57 -9.88
C GLY A 163 -4.08 -22.52 -8.55
N VAL A 164 -4.37 -21.53 -7.69
CA VAL A 164 -3.75 -21.41 -6.35
C VAL A 164 -4.13 -22.59 -5.46
N GLN A 165 -5.40 -22.99 -5.45
CA GLN A 165 -5.83 -24.12 -4.62
C GLN A 165 -5.11 -25.41 -5.03
N GLY A 166 -5.08 -25.73 -6.33
CA GLY A 166 -4.39 -26.93 -6.82
C GLY A 166 -2.89 -26.94 -6.49
N LEU A 167 -2.24 -25.77 -6.56
CA LEU A 167 -0.85 -25.62 -6.18
C LEU A 167 -0.60 -25.81 -4.68
N LEU A 168 -1.50 -25.32 -3.83
CA LEU A 168 -1.43 -25.54 -2.38
C LEU A 168 -1.64 -27.01 -2.01
N ASP A 169 -2.56 -27.69 -2.69
CA ASP A 169 -2.81 -29.11 -2.50
C ASP A 169 -1.55 -29.94 -2.85
N GLU A 170 -0.86 -29.58 -3.95
CA GLU A 170 0.41 -30.20 -4.35
C GLU A 170 1.52 -29.97 -3.32
N VAL A 171 1.72 -28.74 -2.87
CA VAL A 171 2.71 -28.41 -1.84
C VAL A 171 2.42 -29.15 -0.53
N SER A 172 1.14 -29.22 -0.12
CA SER A 172 0.72 -29.97 1.08
C SER A 172 1.08 -31.45 0.98
N ALA A 173 0.81 -32.08 -0.17
CA ALA A 173 1.12 -33.49 -0.38
C ALA A 173 2.63 -33.80 -0.33
N LEU A 174 3.47 -32.88 -0.82
CA LEU A 174 4.93 -33.02 -0.75
C LEU A 174 5.51 -32.76 0.65
N LEU A 175 4.82 -31.97 1.48
CA LEU A 175 5.18 -31.75 2.88
C LEU A 175 4.78 -32.93 3.78
N GLU A 176 3.76 -33.71 3.40
CA GLU A 176 3.34 -34.95 4.09
C GLU A 176 4.41 -36.05 4.02
N GLY A 177 5.46 -35.93 4.84
CA GLY A 177 6.53 -36.92 4.93
C GLY A 177 7.91 -36.36 5.23
N HIS A 178 8.08 -35.03 5.22
CA HIS A 178 9.38 -34.39 5.35
C HIS A 178 9.32 -33.10 6.19
N GLU A 179 10.32 -32.88 7.05
CA GLU A 179 10.48 -31.61 7.77
C GLU A 179 11.31 -30.64 6.93
N TYR A 180 10.63 -29.76 6.20
CA TYR A 180 11.26 -28.66 5.44
C TYR A 180 10.80 -27.30 5.98
N ASP A 181 11.40 -26.84 7.09
CA ASP A 181 10.96 -25.66 7.85
C ASP A 181 10.71 -24.40 7.00
N TYR A 182 11.57 -24.12 6.03
CA TYR A 182 11.41 -22.94 5.17
C TYR A 182 10.28 -23.10 4.13
N ALA A 183 10.15 -24.29 3.53
CA ALA A 183 9.05 -24.59 2.60
C ALA A 183 7.70 -24.61 3.34
N GLN A 184 7.67 -25.15 4.56
CA GLN A 184 6.51 -25.14 5.45
C GLN A 184 6.05 -23.70 5.76
N ARG A 185 6.98 -22.79 6.10
CA ARG A 185 6.64 -21.37 6.36
C ARG A 185 6.11 -20.65 5.12
N LEU A 186 6.66 -20.95 3.95
CA LEU A 186 6.16 -20.44 2.67
C LEU A 186 4.75 -20.95 2.38
N TYR A 187 4.49 -22.23 2.61
CA TYR A 187 3.17 -22.84 2.49
C TYR A 187 2.16 -22.17 3.45
N GLU A 188 2.48 -22.03 4.72
CA GLU A 188 1.63 -21.36 5.71
C GLU A 188 1.29 -19.91 5.33
N ARG A 189 2.26 -19.17 4.75
CA ARG A 189 2.01 -17.83 4.21
C ARG A 189 1.09 -17.85 2.99
N ALA A 190 1.27 -18.83 2.11
CA ALA A 190 0.44 -18.98 0.93
C ALA A 190 -1.03 -19.23 1.33
N VAL A 191 -1.26 -20.11 2.33
CA VAL A 191 -2.57 -20.38 2.91
C VAL A 191 -3.18 -19.12 3.54
N LEU A 192 -2.43 -18.41 4.38
CA LEU A 192 -2.90 -17.15 4.97
C LEU A 192 -3.35 -16.14 3.90
N HIS A 193 -2.58 -16.02 2.81
CA HIS A 193 -2.97 -15.14 1.71
C HIS A 193 -4.20 -15.63 0.94
N LEU A 194 -4.41 -16.94 0.81
CA LEU A 194 -5.66 -17.45 0.26
C LEU A 194 -6.85 -17.06 1.14
N GLU A 195 -6.75 -17.24 2.47
CA GLU A 195 -7.80 -16.84 3.43
C GLU A 195 -8.13 -15.34 3.32
N LEU A 196 -7.10 -14.48 3.31
CA LEU A 196 -7.27 -13.03 3.14
C LEU A 196 -7.90 -12.67 1.78
N ALA A 197 -7.60 -13.43 0.73
CA ALA A 197 -8.24 -13.24 -0.56
C ALA A 197 -9.73 -13.58 -0.52
N GLU A 198 -10.10 -14.69 0.14
CA GLU A 198 -11.49 -15.11 0.27
C GLU A 198 -12.31 -14.11 1.07
N GLU A 199 -11.76 -13.58 2.16
CA GLU A 199 -12.37 -12.50 2.94
C GLU A 199 -12.61 -11.26 2.08
N ALA A 200 -11.59 -10.79 1.36
CA ALA A 200 -11.70 -9.62 0.49
C ALA A 200 -12.73 -9.83 -0.63
N LEU A 201 -12.72 -10.99 -1.27
CA LEU A 201 -13.68 -11.32 -2.33
C LEU A 201 -15.11 -11.42 -1.80
N SER A 202 -15.31 -11.95 -0.60
CA SER A 202 -16.62 -11.99 0.05
C SER A 202 -17.17 -10.59 0.35
N ALA A 203 -16.29 -9.62 0.58
CA ALA A 203 -16.62 -8.21 0.76
C ALA A 203 -16.72 -7.43 -0.57
N ASN A 204 -16.62 -8.11 -1.72
CA ASN A 204 -16.61 -7.51 -3.07
C ASN A 204 -15.41 -6.56 -3.31
N GLU A 205 -14.28 -6.82 -2.65
CA GLU A 205 -13.06 -6.03 -2.76
C GLU A 205 -12.09 -6.69 -3.74
N LEU A 206 -12.48 -6.69 -5.02
CA LEU A 206 -11.83 -7.47 -6.08
C LEU A 206 -10.31 -7.25 -6.18
N ARG A 207 -9.85 -6.01 -6.03
CA ARG A 207 -8.44 -5.64 -6.14
C ARG A 207 -7.61 -6.24 -4.99
N ARG A 208 -8.14 -6.18 -3.77
CA ARG A 208 -7.55 -6.76 -2.56
C ARG A 208 -7.51 -8.28 -2.68
N GLY A 209 -8.60 -8.88 -3.14
CA GLY A 209 -8.68 -10.32 -3.44
C GLY A 209 -7.62 -10.76 -4.46
N TYR A 210 -7.47 -10.02 -5.56
CA TYR A 210 -6.48 -10.33 -6.60
C TYR A 210 -5.03 -10.23 -6.12
N PHE A 211 -4.73 -9.19 -5.33
CA PHE A 211 -3.42 -9.04 -4.69
C PHE A 211 -3.08 -10.27 -3.85
N HIS A 212 -4.00 -10.65 -2.95
CA HIS A 212 -3.77 -11.77 -2.04
C HIS A 212 -3.70 -13.12 -2.76
N LEU A 213 -4.50 -13.37 -3.79
CA LEU A 213 -4.34 -14.56 -4.64
C LEU A 213 -2.98 -14.60 -5.34
N THR A 214 -2.47 -13.45 -5.79
CA THR A 214 -1.13 -13.38 -6.41
C THR A 214 -0.03 -13.69 -5.40
N LYS A 215 -0.16 -13.23 -4.15
CA LYS A 215 0.80 -13.56 -3.10
C LYS A 215 0.70 -15.01 -2.64
N ALA A 216 -0.50 -15.58 -2.58
CA ALA A 216 -0.70 -16.99 -2.32
C ALA A 216 0.04 -17.85 -3.38
N GLU A 217 -0.16 -17.54 -4.65
CA GLU A 217 0.52 -18.22 -5.75
C GLU A 217 2.05 -18.09 -5.67
N GLU A 218 2.58 -16.88 -5.51
CA GLU A 218 4.04 -16.64 -5.41
C GLU A 218 4.69 -17.47 -4.31
N PHE A 219 4.08 -17.50 -3.11
CA PHE A 219 4.61 -18.27 -1.99
C PHE A 219 4.49 -19.78 -2.20
N ALA A 220 3.37 -20.26 -2.74
CA ALA A 220 3.19 -21.67 -3.05
C ALA A 220 4.17 -22.14 -4.14
N GLN A 221 4.42 -21.34 -5.18
CA GLN A 221 5.42 -21.66 -6.21
C GLN A 221 6.84 -21.68 -5.65
N ARG A 222 7.16 -20.76 -4.72
CA ARG A 222 8.45 -20.77 -4.03
C ARG A 222 8.61 -22.03 -3.18
N ALA A 223 7.58 -22.43 -2.42
CA ALA A 223 7.59 -23.66 -1.64
C ALA A 223 7.80 -24.89 -2.54
N LEU A 224 7.01 -25.00 -3.61
CA LEU A 224 7.11 -26.11 -4.57
C LEU A 224 8.50 -26.22 -5.21
N ARG A 225 9.10 -25.09 -5.61
CA ARG A 225 10.47 -25.08 -6.15
C ARG A 225 11.50 -25.62 -5.16
N ILE A 226 11.36 -25.32 -3.88
CA ILE A 226 12.26 -25.84 -2.84
C ILE A 226 12.07 -27.34 -2.68
N LEU A 227 10.83 -27.81 -2.62
CA LEU A 227 10.50 -29.23 -2.45
C LEU A 227 11.02 -30.06 -3.64
N ASN A 228 10.83 -29.58 -4.88
CA ASN A 228 11.27 -30.26 -6.10
C ASN A 228 12.80 -30.22 -6.33
N GLN A 229 13.56 -29.42 -5.58
CA GLN A 229 15.03 -29.40 -5.66
C GLN A 229 15.67 -30.45 -4.74
N ILE A 230 14.89 -31.07 -3.87
CA ILE A 230 15.37 -32.01 -2.85
C ILE A 230 15.12 -33.47 -3.28
N GLU A 231 14.19 -33.71 -4.21
CA GLU A 231 14.01 -34.98 -4.93
C GLU A 231 15.14 -35.25 -5.94
#